data_AF-A0A1H2DRU5-F1
#
_entry.id   AF-A0A1H2DRU5-F1
#
_cell.length_a   1.000
_cell.length_b   1.000
_cell.length_c   1.000
_cell.angle_alpha   90.00
_cell.angle_beta   90.00
_cell.angle_gamma   90.00
#
_symmetry.space_group_name_H-M   'P 1'
#
loop_
_entity.id
_entity.type
_entity.pdbx_description
1 polymer ?
#
loop_
_entity_poly.entity_id
_entity_poly.type
_entity_poly.pdbx_seq_one_letter_code
_entity_poly.pdbx_strand_id
1 'polypeptide(L)'
;MPGPAPKHPSVRARRNNPKKDFRSLPSEGREGATPEWPLLPDVNASAMLEVARDRVASLQVELEGEDDGRAKGRLRRDLNKNELLVAQLQLQIEQATDAEKALWADLWSTPQAVIWEESHTHREVAQYVRWKVRAEQGDLKAAAEARQLSDRLGLNPLALMRLRAEVEHVDEVENRGKRRRETSVPQRKNPPKDDPRSSLYAV
;
A
#
# COMPACT_ATOMS: atom_id res chain seq x y z
N MET A 1 32.72 -49.34 6.38
CA MET A 1 32.20 -49.20 5.01
C MET A 1 32.00 -47.71 4.72
N PRO A 2 32.48 -47.18 3.59
CA PRO A 2 32.19 -45.80 3.20
C PRO A 2 30.71 -45.68 2.84
N GLY A 3 30.04 -44.64 3.33
CA GLY A 3 28.62 -44.39 3.09
C GLY A 3 28.30 -44.14 1.61
N PRO A 4 27.03 -44.26 1.20
CA PRO A 4 26.62 -44.06 -0.18
C PRO A 4 26.97 -42.65 -0.67
N ALA A 5 27.47 -42.57 -1.90
CA ALA A 5 27.90 -41.31 -2.51
C ALA A 5 26.74 -40.29 -2.58
N PRO A 6 26.99 -39.00 -2.28
CA PRO A 6 25.96 -37.97 -2.35
C PRO A 6 25.42 -37.84 -3.77
N LYS A 7 24.08 -37.74 -3.87
CA LYS A 7 23.38 -37.59 -5.16
C LYS A 7 23.90 -36.39 -5.95
N HIS A 8 23.99 -36.56 -7.27
CA HIS A 8 24.42 -35.54 -8.21
C HIS A 8 23.59 -34.23 -8.07
N PRO A 9 24.20 -33.04 -8.09
CA PRO A 9 23.53 -31.76 -7.87
C PRO A 9 22.29 -31.51 -8.74
N SER A 10 22.32 -31.97 -10.00
CA SER A 10 21.20 -31.82 -10.95
C SER A 10 19.91 -32.54 -10.52
N VAL A 11 20.01 -33.57 -9.68
CA VAL A 11 18.87 -34.35 -9.17
C VAL A 11 18.31 -33.75 -7.88
N ARG A 12 19.13 -33.03 -7.10
CA ARG A 12 18.70 -32.32 -5.88
C ARG A 12 17.90 -31.06 -6.19
N ALA A 13 18.28 -30.31 -7.23
CA ALA A 13 17.71 -28.99 -7.52
C ALA A 13 16.21 -29.00 -7.86
N ARG A 14 15.71 -30.05 -8.54
CA ARG A 14 14.29 -30.10 -8.95
C ARG A 14 13.32 -30.47 -7.82
N ARG A 15 13.78 -31.11 -6.76
CA ARG A 15 12.89 -31.62 -5.70
C ARG A 15 12.56 -30.58 -4.63
N ASN A 16 13.42 -29.59 -4.46
CA ASN A 16 13.29 -28.54 -3.46
C ASN A 16 13.16 -27.18 -4.16
N ASN A 17 12.01 -26.91 -4.79
CA ASN A 17 11.70 -25.52 -5.14
C ASN A 17 11.24 -24.82 -3.84
N PRO A 18 12.06 -23.93 -3.24
CA PRO A 18 11.70 -23.27 -1.98
C PRO A 18 10.46 -22.39 -2.10
N LYS A 19 10.06 -22.04 -3.33
CA LYS A 19 8.92 -21.18 -3.64
C LYS A 19 7.70 -21.94 -4.19
N LYS A 20 7.69 -23.27 -4.13
CA LYS A 20 6.57 -24.08 -4.67
C LYS A 20 5.20 -23.66 -4.13
N ASP A 21 5.15 -23.29 -2.85
CA ASP A 21 3.92 -22.92 -2.16
C ASP A 21 3.80 -21.40 -1.97
N PHE A 22 4.57 -20.61 -2.73
CA PHE A 22 4.46 -19.16 -2.68
C PHE A 22 3.27 -18.69 -3.50
N ARG A 23 2.56 -17.71 -2.97
CA ARG A 23 1.52 -16.98 -3.68
C ARG A 23 2.15 -16.02 -4.68
N SER A 24 1.68 -16.10 -5.92
CA SER A 24 2.03 -15.14 -6.98
C SER A 24 1.12 -13.92 -6.92
N LEU A 25 1.70 -12.72 -6.92
CA LEU A 25 1.01 -11.43 -6.98
C LEU A 25 1.22 -10.78 -8.35
N PRO A 26 0.21 -10.08 -8.89
CA PRO A 26 0.30 -9.42 -10.20
C PRO A 26 1.38 -8.33 -10.18
N SER A 27 2.25 -8.30 -11.20
CA SER A 27 3.34 -7.32 -11.30
C SER A 27 2.86 -5.88 -11.45
N GLU A 28 1.72 -5.71 -12.14
CA GLU A 28 1.11 -4.41 -12.43
C GLU A 28 0.34 -3.81 -11.24
N GLY A 29 0.16 -4.59 -10.15
CA GLY A 29 -0.61 -4.16 -9.00
C GLY A 29 -2.00 -4.79 -8.90
N ARG A 30 -2.78 -4.34 -7.91
CA ARG A 30 -4.17 -4.77 -7.75
C ARG A 30 -5.05 -4.07 -8.79
N GLU A 31 -5.91 -4.85 -9.46
CA GLU A 31 -6.96 -4.32 -10.32
C GLU A 31 -8.17 -3.80 -9.52
N GLY A 32 -8.79 -2.73 -9.99
CA GLY A 32 -10.04 -2.18 -9.43
C GLY A 32 -9.86 -0.84 -8.70
N ALA A 33 -10.98 -0.27 -8.25
CA ALA A 33 -10.97 1.02 -7.56
C ALA A 33 -10.30 0.91 -6.18
N THR A 34 -9.57 1.95 -5.78
CA THR A 34 -9.09 2.12 -4.42
C THR A 34 -10.31 2.14 -3.46
N PRO A 35 -10.32 1.32 -2.41
CA PRO A 35 -11.41 1.33 -1.43
C PRO A 35 -11.51 2.67 -0.72
N GLU A 36 -12.69 2.99 -0.18
CA GLU A 36 -12.89 4.22 0.59
C GLU A 36 -12.01 4.22 1.86
N TRP A 37 -11.55 5.41 2.24
CA TRP A 37 -10.75 5.61 3.44
C TRP A 37 -11.58 5.27 4.70
N PRO A 38 -11.19 4.27 5.51
CA PRO A 38 -12.05 3.72 6.56
C PRO A 38 -11.90 4.39 7.94
N LEU A 39 -10.95 5.31 8.09
CA LEU A 39 -10.66 5.98 9.36
C LEU A 39 -11.31 7.36 9.42
N LEU A 40 -11.80 7.70 10.61
CA LEU A 40 -12.28 9.05 10.89
C LEU A 40 -11.11 10.05 10.94
N PRO A 41 -11.38 11.34 10.72
CA PRO A 41 -10.42 12.41 10.93
C PRO A 41 -9.80 12.37 12.32
N ASP A 42 -8.69 13.09 12.51
CA ASP A 42 -8.08 13.22 13.82
C ASP A 42 -8.94 14.06 14.76
N VAL A 43 -9.68 13.37 15.63
CA VAL A 43 -10.58 13.98 16.60
C VAL A 43 -9.83 14.95 17.52
N ASN A 44 -8.60 14.63 17.92
CA ASN A 44 -7.82 15.49 18.80
C ASN A 44 -7.35 16.75 18.07
N ALA A 45 -6.83 16.61 16.85
CA ALA A 45 -6.40 17.77 16.06
C ALA A 45 -7.59 18.68 15.72
N SER A 46 -8.73 18.07 15.33
CA SER A 46 -9.96 18.79 15.02
C SER A 46 -10.49 19.54 16.25
N ALA A 47 -10.53 18.88 17.42
CA ALA A 47 -10.94 19.53 18.67
C ALA A 47 -10.01 20.68 19.06
N MET A 48 -8.70 20.52 18.91
CA MET A 48 -7.73 21.60 19.17
C MET A 48 -7.94 22.80 18.24
N LEU A 49 -8.24 22.55 16.96
CA LEU A 49 -8.56 23.59 16.01
C LEU A 49 -9.83 24.35 16.41
N GLU A 50 -10.90 23.65 16.77
CA GLU A 50 -12.15 24.28 17.22
C GLU A 50 -11.95 25.11 18.49
N VAL A 51 -11.24 24.58 19.48
CA VAL A 51 -10.91 25.34 20.71
C VAL A 51 -10.11 26.61 20.40
N ALA A 52 -9.15 26.53 19.46
CA ALA A 52 -8.39 27.71 19.05
C ALA A 52 -9.26 28.75 18.33
N ARG A 53 -10.21 28.30 17.49
CA ARG A 53 -11.20 29.17 16.81
C ARG A 53 -12.12 29.86 17.82
N ASP A 54 -12.64 29.12 18.79
CA ASP A 54 -13.46 29.68 19.87
C ASP A 54 -12.69 30.73 20.67
N ARG A 55 -11.40 30.49 20.92
CA ARG A 55 -10.54 31.46 21.62
C ARG A 55 -10.30 32.72 20.79
N VAL A 56 -10.11 32.60 19.47
CA VAL A 56 -10.03 33.76 18.57
C VAL A 56 -11.31 34.58 18.64
N ALA A 57 -12.48 33.93 18.54
CA ALA A 57 -13.77 34.60 18.62
C ALA A 57 -13.98 35.32 19.96
N SER A 58 -13.61 34.67 21.07
CA SER A 58 -13.72 35.29 22.41
C SER A 58 -12.81 36.51 22.53
N LEU A 59 -11.56 36.42 22.06
CA LEU A 59 -10.59 37.51 22.11
C LEU A 59 -10.99 38.70 21.23
N GLN A 60 -11.65 38.46 20.09
CA GLN A 60 -12.20 39.51 19.25
C GLN A 60 -13.27 40.30 19.99
N VAL A 61 -14.23 39.62 20.64
CA VAL A 61 -15.27 40.26 21.45
C VAL A 61 -14.68 41.03 22.63
N GLU A 62 -13.74 40.43 23.36
CA GLU A 62 -13.04 41.10 24.47
C GLU A 62 -12.30 42.37 23.99
N LEU A 63 -11.67 42.32 22.81
CA LEU A 63 -10.92 43.45 22.25
C LEU A 63 -11.83 44.61 21.83
N GLU A 64 -13.02 44.32 21.32
CA GLU A 64 -14.02 45.31 20.91
C GLU A 64 -14.59 46.07 22.12
N GLY A 65 -14.84 45.37 23.23
CA GLY A 65 -15.43 45.94 24.44
C GLY A 65 -14.45 46.58 25.44
N GLU A 66 -13.14 46.36 25.27
CA GLU A 66 -12.11 46.99 26.11
C GLU A 66 -11.94 48.46 25.71
N ASP A 67 -11.42 49.31 26.60
CA ASP A 67 -11.09 50.70 26.31
C ASP A 67 -9.66 51.07 26.75
N ASP A 68 -9.11 50.39 27.75
CA ASP A 68 -7.74 50.62 28.20
C ASP A 68 -6.75 50.21 27.10
N GLY A 69 -5.96 51.18 26.62
CA GLY A 69 -5.02 50.96 25.52
C GLY A 69 -3.96 49.89 25.82
N ARG A 70 -3.55 49.74 27.08
CA ARG A 70 -2.59 48.70 27.49
C ARG A 70 -3.24 47.32 27.48
N ALA A 71 -4.48 47.19 27.97
CA ALA A 71 -5.28 45.97 27.89
C ALA A 71 -5.56 45.57 26.44
N LYS A 72 -6.02 46.50 25.59
CA LYS A 72 -6.16 46.28 24.13
C LYS A 72 -4.88 45.77 23.50
N GLY A 73 -3.73 46.35 23.85
CA GLY A 73 -2.43 45.91 23.34
C GLY A 73 -2.04 44.49 23.77
N ARG A 74 -2.50 44.00 24.93
CA ARG A 74 -2.33 42.59 25.33
C ARG A 74 -3.29 41.69 24.55
N LEU A 75 -4.58 42.02 24.52
CA LEU A 75 -5.60 41.25 23.80
C LEU A 75 -5.26 41.08 22.32
N ARG A 76 -4.77 42.13 21.63
CA ARG A 76 -4.30 42.03 20.24
C ARG A 76 -3.15 41.04 20.04
N ARG A 77 -2.21 40.99 20.98
CA ARG A 77 -1.07 40.05 20.91
C ARG A 77 -1.55 38.62 21.13
N ASP A 78 -2.44 38.42 22.10
CA ASP A 78 -3.02 37.11 22.35
C ASP A 78 -3.92 36.65 21.20
N LEU A 79 -4.69 37.55 20.59
CA LEU A 79 -5.49 37.29 19.41
C LEU A 79 -4.60 36.84 18.24
N ASN A 80 -3.59 37.63 17.88
CA ASN A 80 -2.65 37.28 16.80
C ASN A 80 -1.98 35.91 17.05
N LYS A 81 -1.59 35.62 18.30
CA LYS A 81 -1.04 34.31 18.67
C LYS A 81 -2.02 33.16 18.40
N ASN A 82 -3.30 33.33 18.73
CA ASN A 82 -4.32 32.30 18.51
C ASN A 82 -4.72 32.20 17.02
N GLU A 83 -4.73 33.31 16.28
CA GLU A 83 -4.94 33.29 14.82
C GLU A 83 -3.84 32.51 14.11
N LEU A 84 -2.57 32.73 14.49
CA LEU A 84 -1.44 31.94 14.00
C LEU A 84 -1.57 30.46 14.36
N LEU A 85 -2.05 30.14 15.57
CA LEU A 85 -2.29 28.76 15.99
C LEU A 85 -3.39 28.09 15.16
N VAL A 86 -4.50 28.79 14.91
CA VAL A 86 -5.60 28.32 14.04
C VAL A 86 -5.06 28.03 12.63
N ALA A 87 -4.32 28.97 12.05
CA ALA A 87 -3.74 28.81 10.72
C ALA A 87 -2.78 27.61 10.65
N GLN A 88 -1.93 27.44 11.67
CA GLN A 88 -1.01 26.31 11.76
C GLN A 88 -1.76 24.98 11.86
N LEU A 89 -2.77 24.87 12.74
CA LEU A 89 -3.54 23.64 12.93
C LEU A 89 -4.32 23.27 11.67
N GLN A 90 -4.94 24.25 10.99
CA GLN A 90 -5.62 24.02 9.71
C GLN A 90 -4.69 23.45 8.67
N LEU A 91 -3.54 24.11 8.46
CA LEU A 91 -2.55 23.65 7.50
C LEU A 91 -2.05 22.24 7.82
N GLN A 92 -1.78 21.93 9.08
CA GLN A 92 -1.33 20.60 9.50
C GLN A 92 -2.39 19.52 9.25
N ILE A 93 -3.67 19.80 9.55
CA ILE A 93 -4.77 18.85 9.31
C ILE A 93 -4.96 18.60 7.81
N GLU A 94 -4.94 19.65 7.00
CA GLU A 94 -5.07 19.55 5.53
C GLU A 94 -3.92 18.73 4.94
N GLN A 95 -2.66 19.10 5.25
CA GLN A 95 -1.48 18.38 4.78
C GLN A 95 -1.48 16.91 5.20
N ALA A 96 -1.87 16.60 6.44
CA ALA A 96 -1.98 15.22 6.90
C ALA A 96 -3.07 14.45 6.13
N THR A 97 -4.25 15.06 5.93
CA THR A 97 -5.36 14.42 5.22
C THR A 97 -5.02 14.12 3.77
N ASP A 98 -4.36 15.05 3.09
CA ASP A 98 -3.97 14.88 1.69
C ASP A 98 -2.86 13.83 1.53
N ALA A 99 -1.86 13.85 2.42
CA ALA A 99 -0.81 12.85 2.44
C ALA A 99 -1.36 11.43 2.76
N GLU A 100 -2.33 11.32 3.68
CA GLU A 100 -3.00 10.06 3.98
C GLU A 100 -3.75 9.52 2.76
N LYS A 101 -4.53 10.35 2.07
CA LYS A 101 -5.25 9.93 0.85
C LYS A 101 -4.31 9.53 -0.28
N ALA A 102 -3.24 10.28 -0.51
CA ALA A 102 -2.26 9.98 -1.54
C ALA A 102 -1.57 8.64 -1.26
N LEU A 103 -1.04 8.45 -0.04
CA LEU A 103 -0.37 7.20 0.33
C LEU A 103 -1.34 6.01 0.34
N TRP A 104 -2.61 6.21 0.72
CA TRP A 104 -3.63 5.19 0.62
C TRP A 104 -3.85 4.75 -0.84
N ALA A 105 -4.01 5.69 -1.77
CA ALA A 105 -4.16 5.38 -3.18
C ALA A 105 -2.94 4.64 -3.74
N ASP A 106 -1.73 5.10 -3.40
CA ASP A 106 -0.48 4.48 -3.83
C ASP A 106 -0.38 3.03 -3.32
N LEU A 107 -0.67 2.78 -2.04
CA LEU A 107 -0.63 1.43 -1.46
C LEU A 107 -1.64 0.49 -2.13
N TRP A 108 -2.86 0.95 -2.39
CA TRP A 108 -3.88 0.11 -3.04
C TRP A 108 -3.60 -0.16 -4.53
N SER A 109 -2.67 0.57 -5.14
CA SER A 109 -2.14 0.27 -6.47
C SER A 109 -1.09 -0.84 -6.45
N THR A 110 -0.53 -1.23 -5.29
CA THR A 110 0.56 -2.20 -5.25
C THR A 110 0.06 -3.65 -5.33
N PRO A 111 0.93 -4.61 -5.73
CA PRO A 111 0.57 -6.03 -5.78
C PRO A 111 0.09 -6.62 -4.44
N GLN A 112 0.61 -6.09 -3.33
CA GLN A 112 0.29 -6.52 -1.98
C GLN A 112 -1.18 -6.26 -1.62
N ALA A 113 -1.82 -5.28 -2.26
CA ALA A 113 -3.21 -4.94 -1.99
C ALA A 113 -4.18 -6.10 -2.27
N VAL A 114 -3.83 -7.03 -3.15
CA VAL A 114 -4.59 -8.28 -3.37
C VAL A 114 -4.64 -9.12 -2.08
N ILE A 115 -3.54 -9.19 -1.33
CA ILE A 115 -3.50 -9.91 -0.05
C ILE A 115 -4.39 -9.19 0.97
N TRP A 116 -4.31 -7.87 1.05
CA TRP A 116 -5.06 -7.08 2.04
C TRP A 116 -6.55 -7.12 1.79
N GLU A 117 -6.98 -7.10 0.53
CA GLU A 117 -8.40 -7.23 0.16
C GLU A 117 -8.97 -8.58 0.61
N GLU A 118 -8.32 -9.68 0.25
CA GLU A 118 -8.79 -11.03 0.59
C GLU A 118 -8.77 -11.30 2.10
N SER A 119 -7.77 -10.75 2.80
CA SER A 119 -7.67 -10.85 4.26
C SER A 119 -8.50 -9.80 5.00
N HIS A 120 -9.19 -8.91 4.27
CA HIS A 120 -10.04 -7.85 4.79
C HIS A 120 -9.32 -6.85 5.73
N THR A 121 -8.00 -6.68 5.61
CA THR A 121 -7.16 -5.87 6.51
C THR A 121 -7.13 -4.37 6.18
N HIS A 122 -8.25 -3.82 5.71
CA HIS A 122 -8.34 -2.43 5.24
C HIS A 122 -8.00 -1.42 6.34
N ARG A 123 -8.43 -1.68 7.58
CA ARG A 123 -8.19 -0.78 8.71
C ARG A 123 -6.73 -0.78 9.15
N GLU A 124 -6.04 -1.91 9.05
CA GLU A 124 -4.63 -2.07 9.38
C GLU A 124 -3.75 -1.32 8.38
N VAL A 125 -4.09 -1.40 7.09
CA VAL A 125 -3.43 -0.60 6.03
C VAL A 125 -3.67 0.90 6.30
N ALA A 126 -4.89 1.30 6.64
CA ALA A 126 -5.20 2.70 6.93
C ALA A 126 -4.46 3.20 8.19
N GLN A 127 -4.33 2.34 9.20
CA GLN A 127 -3.57 2.64 10.40
C GLN A 127 -2.07 2.80 10.08
N TYR A 128 -1.53 1.97 9.18
CA TYR A 128 -0.17 2.15 8.68
C TYR A 128 0.01 3.50 8.00
N VAL A 129 -0.89 3.88 7.09
CA VAL A 129 -0.85 5.17 6.39
C VAL A 129 -0.78 6.32 7.38
N ARG A 130 -1.67 6.35 8.37
CA ARG A 130 -1.71 7.41 9.40
C ARG A 130 -0.43 7.49 10.22
N TRP A 131 0.15 6.34 10.60
CA TRP A 131 1.45 6.33 11.29
C TRP A 131 2.59 6.74 10.38
N LYS A 132 2.57 6.34 9.11
CA LYS A 132 3.62 6.65 8.14
C LYS A 132 3.67 8.14 7.81
N VAL A 133 2.51 8.78 7.62
CA VAL A 133 2.40 10.23 7.40
C VAL A 133 2.94 11.01 8.60
N ARG A 134 2.52 10.64 9.82
CA ARG A 134 3.06 11.27 11.06
C ARG A 134 4.57 11.07 11.20
N ALA A 135 5.08 9.89 10.83
CA ALA A 135 6.51 9.61 10.87
C ALA A 135 7.31 10.49 9.91
N GLU A 136 6.79 10.72 8.70
CA GLU A 136 7.42 11.60 7.69
C GLU A 136 7.40 13.07 8.11
N GLN A 137 6.46 13.46 8.98
CA GLN A 137 6.42 14.77 9.63
C GLN A 137 7.37 14.89 10.84
N GLY A 138 8.14 13.85 11.16
CA GLY A 138 9.18 13.88 12.20
C GLY A 138 8.79 13.23 13.53
N ASP A 139 7.62 12.58 13.65
CA ASP A 139 7.25 11.84 14.85
C ASP A 139 8.00 10.49 14.91
N LEU A 140 9.05 10.43 15.73
CA LEU A 140 9.86 9.22 15.93
C LEU A 140 9.07 8.04 16.52
N LYS A 141 8.04 8.29 17.33
CA LYS A 141 7.20 7.21 17.88
C LYS A 141 6.32 6.64 16.79
N ALA A 142 5.72 7.50 15.97
CA ALA A 142 4.98 7.08 14.78
C ALA A 142 5.85 6.28 13.81
N ALA A 143 7.13 6.66 13.64
CA ALA A 143 8.06 5.94 12.80
C ALA A 143 8.31 4.49 13.26
N ALA A 144 8.30 4.25 14.57
CA ALA A 144 8.44 2.90 15.11
C ALA A 144 7.21 2.02 14.78
N GLU A 145 6.01 2.54 14.99
CA GLU A 145 4.76 1.84 14.68
C GLU A 145 4.60 1.58 13.18
N ALA A 146 4.89 2.58 12.34
CA ALA A 146 4.85 2.46 10.88
C ALA A 146 5.78 1.34 10.40
N ARG A 147 6.97 1.19 10.98
CA ARG A 147 7.90 0.10 10.65
C ARG A 147 7.31 -1.28 10.98
N GLN A 148 6.75 -1.43 12.18
CA GLN A 148 6.17 -2.72 12.58
C GLN A 148 4.96 -3.10 11.73
N LEU A 149 4.13 -2.15 11.33
CA LEU A 149 3.01 -2.39 10.41
C LEU A 149 3.50 -2.69 8.99
N SER A 150 4.53 -2.01 8.51
CA SER A 150 5.18 -2.31 7.22
C SER A 150 5.65 -3.77 7.13
N ASP A 151 6.20 -4.31 8.22
CA ASP A 151 6.57 -5.72 8.34
C ASP A 151 5.38 -6.69 8.28
N ARG A 152 4.21 -6.30 8.83
CA ARG A 152 3.00 -7.14 8.82
C ARG A 152 2.27 -7.09 7.49
N LEU A 153 2.32 -5.95 6.80
CA LEU A 153 1.63 -5.72 5.53
C LEU A 153 2.41 -6.23 4.31
N GLY A 154 3.64 -6.72 4.47
CA GLY A 154 4.42 -7.20 3.32
C GLY A 154 5.01 -6.08 2.48
N LEU A 155 5.25 -4.89 3.06
CA LEU A 155 5.76 -3.73 2.32
C LEU A 155 7.29 -3.77 2.13
N ASN A 156 7.97 -4.74 2.73
CA ASN A 156 9.40 -4.97 2.49
C ASN A 156 9.68 -6.41 2.02
N PRO A 157 10.82 -6.67 1.35
CA PRO A 157 11.11 -7.98 0.76
C PRO A 157 11.11 -9.14 1.78
N LEU A 158 11.56 -8.88 3.01
CA LEU A 158 11.62 -9.90 4.05
C LEU A 158 10.22 -10.25 4.57
N ALA A 159 9.34 -9.25 4.69
CA ALA A 159 7.94 -9.39 5.03
C ALA A 159 7.16 -10.13 3.93
N LEU A 160 7.40 -9.83 2.65
CA LEU A 160 6.85 -10.60 1.52
C LEU A 160 7.24 -12.07 1.59
N MET A 161 8.52 -12.35 1.87
CA MET A 161 9.01 -13.71 2.04
C MET A 161 8.31 -14.42 3.22
N ARG A 162 8.07 -13.73 4.34
CA ARG A 162 7.33 -14.27 5.49
C ARG A 162 5.87 -14.56 5.16
N LEU A 163 5.22 -13.72 4.36
CA LEU A 163 3.88 -13.95 3.82
C LEU A 163 3.84 -15.06 2.76
N ARG A 164 5.00 -15.61 2.38
CA ARG A 164 5.17 -16.54 1.27
C ARG A 164 4.53 -15.99 -0.01
N ALA A 165 4.70 -14.70 -0.24
CA ALA A 165 4.22 -14.01 -1.43
C ALA A 165 5.40 -13.57 -2.29
N GLU A 166 5.20 -13.59 -3.60
CA GLU A 166 6.14 -13.12 -4.59
C GLU A 166 5.40 -12.31 -5.64
N VAL A 167 6.00 -11.19 -6.06
CA VAL A 167 5.49 -10.38 -7.17
C VAL A 167 6.02 -11.01 -8.44
N GLU A 168 5.12 -11.29 -9.40
CA GLU A 168 5.53 -11.80 -10.70
C GLU A 168 6.45 -10.82 -11.41
N HIS A 169 7.41 -11.33 -12.17
CA HIS A 169 8.22 -10.49 -13.07
C HIS A 169 7.56 -10.42 -14.45
N VAL A 170 7.59 -9.25 -15.10
CA VAL A 170 6.93 -9.01 -16.40
C VAL A 170 7.35 -10.06 -17.46
N ASP A 171 8.63 -10.42 -17.51
CA ASP A 171 9.14 -11.46 -18.40
C ASP A 171 8.53 -12.84 -18.12
N GLU A 172 8.26 -13.15 -16.85
CA GLU A 172 7.62 -14.40 -16.44
C GLU A 172 6.13 -14.41 -16.80
N VAL A 173 5.45 -13.28 -16.68
CA VAL A 173 4.05 -13.08 -17.11
C VAL A 173 3.96 -13.32 -18.61
N GLU A 174 4.79 -12.67 -19.42
CA GLU A 174 4.82 -12.85 -20.86
C GLU A 174 5.12 -14.29 -21.27
N ASN A 175 6.12 -14.91 -20.64
CA ASN A 175 6.51 -16.29 -20.93
C ASN A 175 5.42 -17.28 -20.56
N ARG A 176 4.69 -17.05 -19.46
CA ARG A 176 3.55 -17.87 -19.07
C ARG A 176 2.39 -17.70 -20.06
N GLY A 177 2.14 -16.47 -20.51
CA GLY A 177 1.17 -16.16 -21.57
C GLY A 177 1.49 -16.87 -22.89
N LYS A 178 2.75 -16.82 -23.34
CA LYS A 178 3.24 -17.53 -24.53
C LYS A 178 3.04 -19.05 -24.40
N ARG A 179 3.42 -19.66 -23.28
CA ARG A 179 3.20 -21.10 -23.01
C ARG A 179 1.72 -21.49 -23.02
N ARG A 180 0.84 -20.66 -22.43
CA ARG A 180 -0.61 -20.91 -22.46
C ARG A 180 -1.16 -20.85 -23.89
N ARG A 181 -0.72 -19.88 -24.70
CA ARG A 181 -1.09 -19.77 -26.12
C ARG A 181 -0.62 -20.98 -26.92
N GLU A 182 0.65 -21.38 -26.78
CA GLU A 182 1.20 -22.59 -27.43
C GLU A 182 0.44 -23.87 -27.07
N THR A 183 0.07 -24.03 -25.80
CA THR A 183 -0.71 -25.18 -25.32
C THR A 183 -2.15 -25.16 -25.84
N SER A 184 -2.72 -23.96 -26.05
CA SER A 184 -4.10 -23.78 -26.52
C SER A 184 -4.27 -23.90 -28.04
N VAL A 185 -3.19 -23.83 -28.82
CA VAL A 185 -3.25 -24.11 -30.26
C VAL A 185 -3.38 -25.63 -30.43
N PRO A 186 -4.51 -26.16 -30.92
CA PRO A 186 -4.62 -27.59 -31.18
C PRO A 186 -3.57 -27.94 -32.24
N GLN A 187 -2.59 -28.76 -31.88
CA GLN A 187 -1.65 -29.31 -32.85
C GLN A 187 -2.48 -30.02 -33.93
N ARG A 188 -2.48 -29.47 -35.15
CA ARG A 188 -2.99 -30.18 -36.33
C ARG A 188 -2.17 -31.46 -36.42
N LYS A 189 -2.78 -32.58 -36.04
CA LYS A 189 -2.16 -33.89 -36.21
C LYS A 189 -1.84 -34.02 -37.69
N ASN A 190 -0.56 -34.15 -38.03
CA ASN A 190 -0.19 -34.55 -39.38
C ASN A 190 -0.88 -35.88 -39.68
N PRO A 191 -1.48 -36.05 -40.88
CA PRO A 191 -2.11 -37.31 -41.22
C PRO A 191 -1.09 -38.46 -41.11
N PRO A 192 -1.51 -39.64 -40.65
CA PRO A 192 -0.62 -40.79 -40.51
C PRO A 192 0.11 -41.06 -41.82
N LYS A 193 1.43 -41.33 -41.73
CA LYS A 193 2.31 -41.52 -42.88
C LYS A 193 1.98 -42.77 -43.72
N ASP A 194 1.09 -43.62 -43.23
CA ASP A 194 0.63 -44.87 -43.84
C ASP A 194 -0.90 -44.90 -44.01
N ASP A 195 -1.52 -43.80 -44.45
CA ASP A 195 -2.91 -43.85 -44.90
C ASP A 195 -2.96 -44.28 -46.39
N PRO A 196 -3.41 -45.51 -46.71
CA PRO A 196 -3.46 -46.02 -48.09
C PRO A 196 -4.46 -45.26 -48.98
N ARG A 197 -5.20 -44.28 -48.43
CA ARG A 197 -6.09 -43.38 -49.18
C ARG A 197 -5.38 -42.18 -49.79
N SER A 198 -4.13 -41.90 -49.41
CA SER A 198 -3.36 -40.75 -49.92
C SER A 198 -2.79 -40.96 -51.34
N SER A 199 -2.84 -42.18 -51.87
CA SER A 199 -2.30 -42.54 -53.19
C SER A 199 -3.34 -42.58 -54.32
N LEU A 200 -4.61 -42.28 -54.04
CA LEU A 200 -5.62 -42.10 -55.08
C LEU A 200 -5.53 -40.68 -55.64
N TYR A 201 -4.66 -40.49 -56.64
CA TYR A 201 -4.78 -39.35 -57.53
C TYR A 201 -6.10 -39.50 -58.31
N ALA A 202 -6.98 -38.51 -58.15
CA ALA A 202 -8.16 -38.36 -58.97
C ALA A 202 -7.74 -38.19 -60.43
N VAL A 203 -8.28 -39.04 -61.31
CA VAL A 203 -8.30 -38.88 -62.76
C VAL A 203 -9.60 -38.18 -63.14
#